data_AF-A0A4Y2QQ47-F1
#
_entry.id   AF-A0A4Y2QQ47-F1
#
_cell.length_a   1.000
_cell.length_b   1.000
_cell.length_c   1.000
_cell.angle_alpha   90.00
_cell.angle_beta   90.00
_cell.angle_gamma   90.00
#
_symmetry.space_group_name_H-M   'P 1'
#
loop_
_entity.id
_entity.type
_entity.pdbx_description
1 polymer ?
#
loop_
_entity_poly.entity_id
_entity_poly.type
_entity_poly.pdbx_seq_one_letter_code
_entity_poly.pdbx_strand_id
1 'polypeptide(L)'
;MTQIETLPVTSRELRQETGKDEELGPLLRALREDRNLQGREAQYTIEDGCILYGQRVCIPKKYQKNVLDELHTGHLGMVKMKALARSFVCWKDIDKDIEEAVRNCVDCARHKTDPAKAKVHYWQYPSMP
;
A
#
# COMPACT_ATOMS: atom_id res chain seq x y z
N MET A 1 0.60 14.71 15.31
CA MET A 1 0.41 13.26 15.21
C MET A 1 1.20 12.81 14.00
N THR A 2 2.32 12.12 14.21
CA THR A 2 3.13 11.61 13.10
C THR A 2 2.47 10.33 12.62
N GLN A 3 2.41 10.13 11.30
CA GLN A 3 1.69 9.01 10.69
C GLN A 3 2.26 7.63 11.09
N ILE A 4 3.48 7.62 11.61
CA ILE A 4 4.21 6.46 12.12
C ILE A 4 3.55 5.88 13.40
N GLU A 5 2.88 6.71 14.22
CA GLU A 5 2.23 6.26 15.46
C GLU A 5 0.90 5.52 15.20
N THR A 6 0.34 5.66 14.00
CA THR A 6 -0.96 5.05 13.64
C THR A 6 -0.83 3.66 13.01
N LEU A 7 0.38 3.12 12.87
CA LEU A 7 0.62 1.81 12.29
C LEU A 7 0.66 0.72 13.38
N PRO A 8 0.29 -0.54 13.05
CA PRO A 8 0.38 -1.70 13.95
C PRO A 8 1.81 -2.05 14.36
N VAL A 9 2.78 -1.52 13.61
CA VAL A 9 4.20 -1.78 13.82
C VAL A 9 4.81 -0.58 14.49
N THR A 10 5.50 -0.81 15.60
CA THR A 10 6.17 0.25 16.35
C THR A 10 7.26 0.90 15.49
N SER A 11 7.39 2.23 15.53
CA SER A 11 8.47 2.98 14.84
C SER A 11 9.86 2.39 15.10
N ARG A 12 10.11 1.95 16.34
CA ARG A 12 11.36 1.32 16.77
C ARG A 12 11.70 0.05 16.00
N GLU A 13 10.70 -0.76 15.70
CA GLU A 13 10.84 -2.01 14.96
C GLU A 13 11.10 -1.75 13.48
N LEU A 14 10.34 -0.83 12.88
CA LEU A 14 10.53 -0.38 11.50
C LEU A 14 11.95 0.13 11.29
N ARG A 15 12.45 0.99 12.20
CA ARG A 15 13.83 1.50 12.15
C ARG A 15 14.89 0.41 12.14
N GLN A 16 14.73 -0.60 13.01
CA GLN A 16 15.71 -1.69 13.11
C GLN A 16 15.76 -2.56 11.85
N GLU A 17 14.60 -2.84 11.26
CA GLU A 17 14.54 -3.69 10.08
C GLU A 17 14.82 -2.93 8.79
N THR A 18 14.51 -1.63 8.71
CA THR A 18 14.85 -0.78 7.56
C THR A 18 16.36 -0.80 7.29
N GLY A 19 17.19 -0.84 8.33
CA GLY A 19 18.64 -0.93 8.18
C GLY A 19 19.16 -2.31 7.72
N LYS A 20 18.37 -3.38 7.89
CA LYS A 20 18.72 -4.75 7.51
C LYS A 20 18.13 -5.16 6.17
N ASP A 21 17.12 -4.44 5.70
CA ASP A 21 16.42 -4.72 4.46
C ASP A 21 17.35 -4.46 3.25
N GLU A 22 17.35 -5.39 2.29
CA GLU A 22 18.21 -5.33 1.11
C GLU A 22 17.88 -4.14 0.18
N GLU A 23 16.62 -3.70 0.13
CA GLU A 23 16.20 -2.60 -0.74
C GLU A 23 16.21 -1.26 0.02
N LEU A 24 15.72 -1.24 1.26
CA LEU A 24 15.65 -0.02 2.05
C LEU A 24 16.99 0.37 2.70
N GLY A 25 17.87 -0.58 3.01
CA GLY A 25 19.16 -0.32 3.65
C GLY A 25 20.08 0.59 2.83
N PRO A 26 20.32 0.29 1.53
CA PRO A 26 21.09 1.17 0.65
C PRO A 26 20.47 2.56 0.50
N LEU A 27 19.14 2.63 0.40
CA LEU A 27 18.39 3.89 0.29
C LEU A 27 18.52 4.72 1.56
N LEU A 28 18.43 4.10 2.74
CA LEU A 28 18.63 4.75 4.04
C LEU A 28 20.03 5.37 4.15
N ARG A 29 21.06 4.65 3.69
CA ARG A 29 22.44 5.16 3.70
C ARG A 29 22.59 6.33 2.72
N ALA A 30 22.05 6.21 1.50
CA ALA A 30 22.11 7.26 0.50
C ALA A 30 21.42 8.56 0.99
N LEU A 31 20.25 8.43 1.60
CA LEU A 31 19.49 9.54 2.21
C LEU A 31 20.22 10.18 3.40
N ARG A 32 20.97 9.41 4.20
CA ARG A 32 21.78 9.97 5.31
C ARG A 32 23.04 10.69 4.84
N GLU A 33 23.63 10.23 3.75
CA GLU A 33 24.86 10.79 3.19
C GLU A 33 24.61 12.01 2.30
N ASP A 34 23.36 12.49 2.20
CA ASP A 34 22.92 13.61 1.35
C ASP A 34 23.42 13.49 -0.10
N ARG A 35 23.58 12.25 -0.59
CA ARG A 35 24.00 12.04 -1.98
C ARG A 35 22.89 12.56 -2.86
N ASN A 36 23.20 13.49 -3.76
CA ASN A 36 22.29 14.10 -4.75
C ASN A 36 21.28 13.08 -5.33
N LEU A 37 20.14 12.92 -4.65
CA LEU A 37 19.10 11.98 -5.05
C LEU A 37 18.33 12.64 -6.19
N GLN A 38 18.26 11.96 -7.34
CA GLN A 38 17.61 12.50 -8.52
C GLN A 38 16.35 11.69 -8.87
N GLY A 39 15.38 12.36 -9.49
CA GLY A 39 14.15 11.73 -9.97
C GLY A 39 13.24 11.23 -8.84
N ARG A 40 12.97 9.92 -8.82
CA ARG A 40 12.04 9.30 -7.84
C ARG A 40 12.66 9.22 -6.44
N GLU A 41 13.98 9.14 -6.35
CA GLU A 41 14.70 9.00 -5.08
C GLU A 41 14.69 10.30 -4.25
N ALA A 42 14.56 11.46 -4.90
CA ALA A 42 14.44 12.77 -4.24
C ALA A 42 13.16 12.94 -3.40
N GLN A 43 12.17 12.07 -3.63
CA GLN A 43 10.87 12.11 -2.93
C GLN A 43 10.88 11.30 -1.63
N TYR A 44 11.97 10.59 -1.34
CA TYR A 44 12.10 9.88 -0.08
C TYR A 44 12.72 10.77 0.99
N THR A 45 12.24 10.62 2.21
CA THR A 45 12.74 11.32 3.39
C THR A 45 13.00 10.32 4.51
N ILE A 46 13.79 10.71 5.51
CA ILE A 46 14.00 9.91 6.72
C ILE A 46 13.35 10.64 7.89
N GLU A 47 12.46 9.94 8.60
CA GLU A 47 11.94 10.39 9.89
C GLU A 47 12.07 9.27 10.93
N ASP A 48 12.64 9.59 12.10
CA ASP A 48 12.93 8.63 13.19
C ASP A 48 13.71 7.36 12.74
N GLY A 49 14.48 7.46 11.66
CA GLY A 49 15.20 6.33 11.08
C GLY A 49 14.34 5.36 10.26
N CYS A 50 13.10 5.74 9.97
CA CYS A 50 12.23 5.11 8.97
C CYS A 50 12.31 5.90 7.65
N ILE A 51 12.17 5.20 6.52
CA ILE A 51 12.09 5.84 5.21
C ILE A 51 10.62 6.16 4.92
N LEU A 52 10.37 7.38 4.46
CA LEU A 52 9.07 7.82 4.01
C LEU A 52 9.12 8.18 2.53
N TYR A 53 8.00 8.01 1.84
CA TYR A 53 7.77 8.52 0.49
C TYR A 53 6.60 9.50 0.53
N GLY A 54 6.91 10.81 0.55
CA GLY A 54 5.95 11.84 0.92
C GLY A 54 5.46 11.64 2.36
N GLN A 55 4.17 11.33 2.54
CA GLN A 55 3.58 11.00 3.86
C GLN A 55 3.56 9.49 4.17
N ARG A 56 3.91 8.64 3.22
CA ARG A 56 3.74 7.18 3.36
C ARG A 56 4.98 6.56 4.00
N VAL A 57 4.78 5.67 4.96
CA VAL A 57 5.88 4.93 5.60
C VAL A 57 6.28 3.77 4.72
N CYS A 58 7.56 3.67 4.38
CA CYS A 58 8.04 2.54 3.59
C CYS A 58 8.33 1.33 4.47
N ILE A 59 7.63 0.23 4.20
CA ILE A 59 7.57 -0.94 5.08
C ILE A 59 8.62 -1.98 4.64
N PRO A 60 9.54 -2.39 5.54
CA PRO A 60 10.51 -3.45 5.27
C PRO A 60 9.83 -4.78 4.97
N LYS A 61 10.49 -5.63 4.17
CA LYS A 61 9.90 -6.89 3.65
C LYS A 61 9.34 -7.81 4.72
N LYS A 62 9.96 -7.83 5.90
CA LYS A 62 9.52 -8.62 7.06
C LYS A 62 8.14 -8.21 7.58
N TYR A 63 7.81 -6.92 7.56
CA TYR A 63 6.56 -6.39 8.11
C TYR A 63 5.46 -6.23 7.06
N GLN A 64 5.76 -6.39 5.77
CA GLN A 64 4.77 -6.29 4.70
C GLN A 64 3.60 -7.26 4.91
N LYS A 65 3.86 -8.51 5.35
CA LYS A 65 2.81 -9.49 5.66
C LYS A 65 1.90 -9.04 6.79
N ASN A 66 2.46 -8.52 7.89
CA ASN A 66 1.67 -8.04 9.02
C ASN A 66 0.79 -6.85 8.63
N VAL A 67 1.33 -5.90 7.86
CA VAL A 67 0.57 -4.76 7.35
C VAL A 67 -0.51 -5.20 6.37
N LEU A 68 -0.22 -6.18 5.50
CA LEU A 68 -1.22 -6.75 4.59
C LEU A 68 -2.37 -7.42 5.34
N ASP A 69 -2.06 -8.19 6.40
CA ASP A 69 -3.08 -8.85 7.23
C ASP A 69 -3.97 -7.83 7.95
N GLU A 70 -3.38 -6.74 8.46
CA GLU A 70 -4.16 -5.66 9.05
C GLU A 70 -5.02 -4.93 8.00
N LEU A 71 -4.46 -4.57 6.84
CA LEU A 71 -5.24 -3.98 5.74
C LEU A 71 -6.37 -4.89 5.29
N HIS A 72 -6.17 -6.20 5.39
CA HIS A 72 -7.14 -7.23 5.04
C HIS A 72 -8.20 -7.46 6.12
N THR A 73 -7.98 -6.95 7.33
CA THR A 73 -8.91 -7.09 8.46
C THR A 73 -10.27 -6.49 8.09
N GLY A 74 -11.34 -7.24 8.37
CA GLY A 74 -12.70 -6.84 8.04
C GLY A 74 -13.09 -7.01 6.57
N HIS A 75 -12.26 -7.64 5.73
CA HIS A 75 -12.58 -8.04 4.35
C HIS A 75 -13.15 -6.90 3.49
N LEU A 76 -12.56 -5.70 3.63
CA LEU A 76 -13.01 -4.45 2.99
C LEU A 76 -13.06 -4.50 1.46
N GLY A 77 -12.37 -5.47 0.86
CA GLY A 77 -12.22 -5.64 -0.58
C GLY A 77 -11.06 -4.84 -1.16
N MET A 78 -10.65 -5.23 -2.38
CA MET A 78 -9.42 -4.75 -3.04
C MET A 78 -9.34 -3.22 -3.16
N VAL A 79 -10.43 -2.55 -3.54
CA VAL A 79 -10.42 -1.10 -3.78
C VAL A 79 -10.14 -0.34 -2.49
N LYS A 80 -10.79 -0.73 -1.39
CA LYS A 80 -10.61 -0.08 -0.08
C LYS A 80 -9.22 -0.37 0.49
N MET A 81 -8.72 -1.61 0.36
CA MET A 81 -7.36 -1.97 0.76
C MET A 81 -6.31 -1.14 0.02
N LYS A 82 -6.45 -0.98 -1.30
CA LYS A 82 -5.56 -0.12 -2.11
C LYS A 82 -5.63 1.34 -1.69
N ALA A 83 -6.81 1.86 -1.35
CA ALA A 83 -6.97 3.23 -0.87
C ALA A 83 -6.23 3.46 0.46
N LEU A 84 -6.42 2.58 1.44
CA LEU A 84 -5.74 2.65 2.73
C LEU A 84 -4.22 2.53 2.57
N ALA A 85 -3.77 1.55 1.80
CA ALA A 85 -2.36 1.38 1.50
C ALA A 85 -1.73 2.68 0.94
N ARG A 86 -2.38 3.29 -0.06
CA ARG A 86 -1.94 4.56 -0.67
C ARG A 86 -2.03 5.77 0.26
N SER A 87 -2.70 5.68 1.40
CA SER A 87 -2.72 6.75 2.38
C SER A 87 -1.57 6.63 3.37
N PHE A 88 -1.24 5.41 3.82
CA PHE A 88 -0.36 5.20 4.98
C PHE A 88 1.00 4.57 4.68
N VAL A 89 1.09 3.69 3.69
CA VAL A 89 2.24 2.80 3.51
C VAL A 89 2.76 2.72 2.08
N CYS A 90 4.04 2.43 1.92
CA CYS A 90 4.69 2.17 0.64
C CYS A 90 5.59 0.94 0.70
N TRP A 91 5.56 0.13 -0.35
CA TRP A 91 6.67 -0.76 -0.70
C TRP A 91 6.54 -1.13 -2.17
N LYS A 92 7.57 -1.77 -2.70
CA LYS A 92 7.59 -2.25 -4.07
C LYS A 92 6.52 -3.32 -4.27
N ASP A 93 5.71 -3.17 -5.32
CA ASP A 93 4.65 -4.12 -5.70
C ASP A 93 3.48 -4.27 -4.70
N ILE A 94 3.26 -3.31 -3.78
CA ILE A 94 2.14 -3.31 -2.82
C ILE A 94 0.76 -3.59 -3.44
N ASP A 95 0.46 -3.01 -4.60
CA ASP A 95 -0.82 -3.25 -5.28
C ASP A 95 -0.98 -4.72 -5.68
N LYS A 96 0.11 -5.39 -6.10
CA LYS A 96 0.10 -6.82 -6.47
C LYS A 96 -0.08 -7.69 -5.23
N ASP A 97 0.59 -7.37 -4.14
CA ASP A 97 0.45 -8.12 -2.89
C ASP A 97 -0.97 -8.03 -2.34
N ILE A 98 -1.60 -6.86 -2.43
CA ILE A 98 -3.02 -6.68 -2.07
C ILE A 98 -3.93 -7.51 -2.97
N GLU A 99 -3.67 -7.54 -4.27
CA GLU A 99 -4.43 -8.35 -5.21
C GLU A 99 -4.34 -9.85 -4.91
N GLU A 100 -3.15 -10.33 -4.58
CA GLU A 100 -2.92 -11.72 -4.20
C GLU A 100 -3.61 -12.07 -2.87
N ALA A 101 -3.48 -11.21 -1.86
CA ALA A 101 -4.14 -11.39 -0.56
C ALA A 101 -5.67 -11.50 -0.70
N VAL A 102 -6.28 -10.58 -1.47
CA VAL A 102 -7.73 -10.60 -1.71
C VAL A 102 -8.16 -11.79 -2.56
N ARG A 103 -7.36 -12.18 -3.55
CA ARG A 103 -7.66 -13.32 -4.44
C ARG A 103 -7.65 -14.65 -3.69
N ASN A 104 -6.73 -14.82 -2.75
CA ASN A 104 -6.57 -16.06 -1.98
C ASN A 104 -7.51 -16.13 -0.75
N CYS A 105 -8.25 -15.06 -0.45
CA CYS A 105 -9.17 -15.02 0.68
C CYS A 105 -10.57 -15.54 0.32
N VAL A 106 -11.01 -16.57 1.03
CA VAL A 106 -12.34 -17.20 0.84
C VAL A 106 -13.47 -16.23 1.16
N ASP A 107 -13.37 -15.46 2.24
CA ASP A 107 -14.42 -14.52 2.65
C ASP A 107 -14.52 -13.32 1.71
N CYS A 108 -13.39 -12.82 1.21
CA CYS A 108 -13.41 -11.83 0.12
C CYS A 108 -14.00 -12.37 -1.18
N ALA A 109 -13.74 -13.64 -1.51
CA ALA A 109 -14.35 -14.28 -2.68
C ALA A 109 -15.87 -14.45 -2.52
N ARG A 110 -16.36 -14.78 -1.32
CA ARG A 110 -17.80 -14.87 -1.01
C ARG A 110 -18.52 -13.53 -1.13
N HIS A 111 -17.85 -12.44 -0.74
CA HIS A 111 -18.42 -11.08 -0.80
C HIS A 111 -18.32 -10.45 -2.19
N LYS A 112 -17.70 -11.13 -3.16
CA LYS A 112 -17.62 -10.66 -4.53
C LYS A 112 -19.01 -10.76 -5.15
N THR A 113 -19.77 -9.67 -5.06
CA THR A 113 -21.06 -9.56 -5.76
C THR A 113 -20.77 -9.62 -7.25
N ASP A 114 -21.18 -10.70 -7.91
CA ASP A 114 -21.27 -10.74 -9.37
C ASP A 114 -22.63 -10.11 -9.71
N PRO A 115 -22.70 -8.82 -10.10
CA PRO A 115 -23.96 -8.28 -10.56
C PRO A 115 -24.38 -9.08 -11.78
N ALA A 116 -25.60 -9.61 -11.76
CA ALA A 116 -26.18 -10.28 -12.92
C ALA A 116 -25.96 -9.37 -14.15
N LYS A 117 -25.40 -9.95 -15.22
CA LYS A 117 -25.12 -9.21 -16.46
C LYS A 117 -26.32 -8.36 -16.81
N ALA A 118 -26.14 -7.03 -16.79
CA ALA A 118 -27.22 -6.11 -17.12
C ALA A 118 -27.76 -6.49 -18.50
N LYS A 119 -29.09 -6.59 -18.62
CA LYS A 119 -29.69 -6.78 -19.93
C LYS A 119 -29.27 -5.61 -20.81
N VAL A 120 -28.69 -5.90 -21.97
CA VAL A 120 -28.29 -4.88 -22.93
C VAL A 120 -29.55 -4.11 -23.33
N HIS A 121 -29.68 -2.88 -22.86
CA HIS A 121 -30.72 -1.97 -23.30
C HIS A 121 -30.21 -1.24 -24.54
N TYR A 122 -30.90 -1.40 -25.67
CA TYR A 122 -30.63 -0.63 -26.86
C TYR A 122 -31.10 0.82 -26.64
N TRP A 123 -30.26 1.80 -26.96
CA TRP A 123 -30.65 3.19 -26.89
C TRP A 123 -31.89 3.43 -27.77
N GLN A 124 -33.01 3.81 -27.16
CA GLN A 124 -34.24 4.13 -27.89
C GLN A 124 -34.02 5.49 -28.57
N TYR A 125 -34.01 5.52 -29.90
CA TYR A 125 -33.98 6.78 -30.63
C TYR A 125 -35.30 7.53 -30.38
N PRO A 126 -35.27 8.81 -30.00
CA PRO A 126 -36.49 9.61 -29.85
C PRO A 126 -37.22 9.62 -31.20
N SER A 127 -38.51 9.27 -31.16
CA SER A 127 -39.27 8.98 -32.38
C SER A 127 -39.65 10.23 -33.17
N MET A 128 -39.64 11.42 -32.56
CA MET A 128 -40.04 12.68 -33.21
C MET A 128 -39.36 13.90 -32.53
N PRO A 129 -39.16 15.00 -33.27
CA PRO A 129 -38.54 16.24 -32.79
C PRO A 129 -39.36 16.99 -31.74
#